data_AF-A0A3Q3K6F1-F1
#
_entry.id   AF-A0A3Q3K6F1-F1
#
_cell.length_a   1.000
_cell.length_b   1.000
_cell.length_c   1.000
_cell.angle_alpha   90.00
_cell.angle_beta   90.00
_cell.angle_gamma   90.00
#
_symmetry.space_group_name_H-M   'P 1'
#
loop_
_entity.id
_entity.type
_entity.pdbx_description
1 polymer ?
#
loop_
_entity_poly.entity_id
_entity_poly.type
_entity_poly.pdbx_seq_one_letter_code
_entity_poly.pdbx_strand_id
1 'polypeptide(L)'
;MGLSLGIRHFAMLKLTGAGAKASGTVELFPLNGHSQTEVELLPRDMVNNLREQLKISKDYFSMLIVGKDSDVKAWFPSPMWSLDNIYDLVDSMELRLQEEKLQKRLGIHCPEDRGRGSSEVGHYHEYDEDREEETYLHHQSEE
;
A
#
# COMPACT_ATOMS: atom_id res chain seq x y z
N MET A 1 5.51 15.56 9.65
CA MET A 1 4.68 14.41 9.19
C MET A 1 5.61 13.22 9.14
N GLY A 2 5.39 12.21 9.99
CA GLY A 2 6.28 11.06 10.10
C GLY A 2 6.26 10.23 8.81
N LEU A 3 7.41 9.66 8.44
CA LEU A 3 7.51 8.73 7.32
C LEU A 3 6.65 7.49 7.64
N SER A 4 5.63 7.21 6.83
CA SER A 4 4.89 5.96 6.95
C SER A 4 5.75 4.82 6.41
N LEU A 5 5.83 3.74 7.19
CA LEU A 5 6.80 2.66 7.03
C LEU A 5 6.49 1.71 5.85
N GLY A 6 5.68 2.14 4.89
CA GLY A 6 5.18 1.27 3.83
C GLY A 6 4.90 2.00 2.53
N ILE A 7 5.53 1.55 1.46
CA ILE A 7 5.30 2.08 0.13
C ILE A 7 3.85 1.76 -0.27
N ARG A 8 3.13 2.79 -0.72
CA ARG A 8 1.74 2.68 -1.16
C ARG A 8 1.74 2.36 -2.64
N HIS A 9 1.24 1.18 -2.98
CA HIS A 9 1.06 0.76 -4.37
C HIS A 9 -0.39 0.92 -4.74
N PHE A 10 -0.66 1.63 -5.82
CA PHE A 10 -2.00 1.71 -6.39
C PHE A 10 -1.93 1.72 -7.91
N ALA A 11 -2.97 1.17 -8.52
CA ALA A 11 -3.24 1.26 -9.93
C ALA A 11 -4.49 2.13 -10.11
N MET A 12 -4.49 3.01 -11.08
CA MET A 12 -5.66 3.78 -11.47
C MET A 12 -6.26 3.16 -12.74
N LEU A 13 -7.51 2.71 -12.63
CA LEU A 13 -8.28 2.27 -13.79
C LEU A 13 -9.24 3.38 -14.19
N LYS A 14 -9.10 3.89 -15.41
CA LYS A 14 -9.99 4.91 -15.97
C LYS A 14 -10.87 4.29 -17.03
N LEU A 15 -12.19 4.23 -16.78
CA LEU A 15 -13.16 3.61 -17.67
C LEU A 15 -14.07 4.68 -18.28
N THR A 16 -14.06 4.85 -19.61
CA THR A 16 -14.83 5.87 -20.33
C THR A 16 -15.71 5.28 -21.43
N GLY A 17 -16.67 6.06 -21.93
CA GLY A 17 -17.62 5.64 -22.97
C GLY A 17 -18.57 4.52 -22.52
N ALA A 18 -19.39 3.98 -23.41
CA ALA A 18 -20.33 2.89 -23.10
C ALA A 18 -20.58 1.99 -24.32
N GLY A 19 -20.92 0.72 -24.07
CA GLY A 19 -21.24 -0.25 -25.13
C GLY A 19 -20.10 -0.40 -26.13
N ALA A 20 -20.39 -0.22 -27.41
CA ALA A 20 -19.40 -0.29 -28.50
C ALA A 20 -18.30 0.78 -28.41
N LYS A 21 -18.55 1.90 -27.71
CA LYS A 21 -17.60 3.01 -27.53
C LYS A 21 -16.86 2.96 -26.18
N ALA A 22 -16.96 1.86 -25.43
CA ALA A 22 -16.26 1.73 -24.16
C ALA A 22 -14.74 1.64 -24.38
N SER A 23 -14.00 2.36 -23.55
CA SER A 23 -12.53 2.39 -23.54
C SER A 23 -12.05 2.43 -22.10
N GLY A 24 -10.85 1.91 -21.85
CA GLY A 24 -10.26 1.99 -20.53
C GLY A 24 -8.74 2.07 -20.59
N THR A 25 -8.15 2.65 -19.55
CA THR A 25 -6.71 2.62 -19.31
C THR A 25 -6.44 2.12 -17.90
N VAL A 26 -5.31 1.46 -17.72
CA VAL A 26 -4.71 1.19 -16.42
C VAL A 26 -3.38 1.93 -16.33
N GLU A 27 -3.18 2.58 -15.18
CA GLU A 27 -2.03 3.39 -14.86
C GLU A 27 -1.42 2.88 -13.55
N LEU A 28 -0.19 2.38 -13.60
CA LEU A 28 0.53 1.89 -12.43
C LEU A 28 1.38 3.01 -11.84
N PHE A 29 1.26 3.25 -10.53
CA PHE A 29 2.05 4.26 -9.82
C PHE A 29 3.19 3.59 -9.05
N PRO A 30 4.47 3.72 -9.49
CA PRO A 30 5.60 3.05 -8.86
C PRO A 30 6.15 3.78 -7.62
N LEU A 31 7.01 3.05 -6.90
CA LEU A 31 7.57 3.33 -5.56
C LEU A 31 8.21 4.71 -5.34
N ASN A 32 8.62 5.42 -6.40
CA ASN A 32 9.53 6.56 -6.31
C ASN A 32 8.86 7.92 -6.55
N GLY A 33 7.53 7.98 -6.67
CA GLY A 33 6.82 9.24 -6.99
C GLY A 33 7.12 9.80 -8.39
N HIS A 34 7.85 9.05 -9.23
CA HIS A 34 8.09 9.38 -10.62
C HIS A 34 7.05 8.69 -11.50
N SER A 35 6.33 9.51 -12.27
CA SER A 35 5.36 9.14 -13.31
C SER A 35 6.05 8.52 -14.53
N GLN A 36 6.75 7.40 -14.37
CA GLN A 36 6.85 6.45 -15.47
C GLN A 36 5.61 5.57 -15.39
N THR A 37 4.45 6.19 -15.61
CA THR A 37 3.19 5.49 -15.68
C THR A 37 3.17 4.78 -17.02
N GLU A 38 3.43 3.47 -17.03
CA GLU A 38 3.05 2.64 -18.17
C GLU A 38 1.53 2.64 -18.24
N VAL A 39 1.01 3.32 -19.25
CA VAL A 39 -0.44 3.39 -19.53
C VAL A 39 -0.76 2.24 -20.48
N GLU A 40 -1.48 1.24 -19.98
CA GLU A 40 -1.96 0.13 -20.80
C GLU A 40 -3.43 0.34 -21.17
N LEU A 41 -3.77 0.08 -22.44
CA LEU A 41 -5.15 0.13 -22.93
C LEU A 41 -5.89 -1.16 -22.56
N LEU A 42 -7.07 -1.02 -21.97
CA LEU A 42 -7.91 -2.16 -21.62
C LEU A 42 -8.82 -2.54 -22.79
N PRO A 43 -8.86 -3.83 -23.19
CA PRO A 43 -9.88 -4.37 -24.07
C PRO A 43 -11.29 -3.94 -23.67
N ARG A 44 -12.12 -3.59 -24.65
CA ARG A 44 -13.51 -3.13 -24.45
C ARG A 44 -14.34 -4.09 -23.60
N ASP A 45 -14.19 -5.40 -23.82
CA ASP A 45 -14.98 -6.40 -23.10
C ASP A 45 -14.58 -6.44 -21.62
N MET A 46 -13.30 -6.23 -21.30
CA MET A 46 -12.82 -6.09 -19.93
C MET A 46 -13.39 -4.83 -19.25
N VAL A 47 -13.45 -3.70 -19.96
CA VAL A 47 -14.05 -2.46 -19.44
C VAL A 47 -15.52 -2.68 -19.05
N ASN A 48 -16.28 -3.40 -19.88
CA ASN A 48 -17.67 -3.72 -19.58
C ASN A 48 -17.80 -4.68 -18.40
N ASN A 49 -16.96 -5.73 -18.34
CA ASN A 49 -16.95 -6.69 -17.23
C ASN A 49 -16.59 -6.04 -15.89
N LEU A 50 -15.57 -5.17 -15.87
CA LEU A 50 -15.15 -4.44 -14.67
C LEU A 50 -16.27 -3.55 -14.13
N ARG A 51 -17.01 -2.87 -15.01
CA ARG A 51 -18.17 -2.07 -14.59
C ARG A 51 -19.27 -2.91 -13.98
N GLU A 52 -19.53 -4.08 -14.55
CA GLU A 52 -20.57 -4.99 -14.04
C GLU A 52 -20.18 -5.61 -12.70
N GLN A 53 -18.91 -6.02 -12.54
CA GLN A 53 -18.37 -6.59 -11.31
C GLN A 53 -18.38 -5.54 -10.18
N LEU A 54 -17.91 -4.33 -10.46
CA LEU A 54 -17.84 -3.23 -9.48
C LEU A 54 -19.15 -2.45 -9.35
N LYS A 55 -20.23 -2.87 -10.04
CA LYS A 55 -21.55 -2.24 -10.05
C LYS A 55 -21.52 -0.74 -10.38
N ILE A 56 -20.62 -0.34 -11.28
CA ILE A 56 -20.44 1.05 -11.71
C ILE A 56 -21.52 1.43 -12.72
N SER A 57 -22.34 2.43 -12.38
CA SER A 57 -23.30 3.01 -13.31
C SER A 57 -22.61 3.74 -14.46
N LYS A 58 -23.25 3.77 -15.63
CA LYS A 58 -22.80 4.51 -16.81
C LYS A 58 -23.35 5.95 -16.85
N ASP A 59 -24.32 6.24 -15.99
CA ASP A 59 -25.11 7.47 -16.04
C ASP A 59 -24.44 8.62 -15.28
N TYR A 60 -23.59 8.29 -14.31
CA TYR A 60 -22.94 9.25 -13.42
C TYR A 60 -21.45 8.97 -13.30
N PHE A 61 -20.68 10.00 -12.97
CA PHE A 61 -19.30 9.83 -12.58
C PHE A 61 -19.23 8.98 -11.30
N SER A 62 -18.26 8.08 -11.23
CA SER A 62 -17.98 7.29 -10.03
C SER A 62 -16.48 7.02 -9.94
N MET A 63 -15.91 7.31 -8.78
CA MET A 63 -14.54 6.94 -8.41
C MET A 63 -14.63 5.98 -7.23
N LEU A 64 -13.98 4.82 -7.36
CA LEU A 64 -14.00 3.77 -6.34
C LEU A 64 -12.58 3.53 -5.86
N ILE A 65 -12.43 3.25 -4.57
CA ILE A 65 -11.19 2.70 -4.02
C ILE A 65 -11.45 1.23 -3.75
N VAL A 66 -10.70 0.37 -4.44
CA VAL A 66 -10.84 -1.09 -4.35
C VAL A 66 -9.62 -1.64 -3.61
N GLY A 67 -9.86 -2.48 -2.61
CA GLY A 67 -8.82 -3.13 -1.83
C GLY A 67 -8.13 -4.26 -2.61
N LYS A 68 -7.03 -4.78 -2.03
CA LYS A 68 -6.33 -5.96 -2.59
C LYS A 68 -7.20 -7.23 -2.62
N ASP A 69 -8.21 -7.27 -1.76
CA ASP A 69 -9.26 -8.30 -1.70
C ASP A 69 -10.34 -8.14 -2.78
N SER A 70 -10.22 -7.15 -3.67
CA SER A 70 -11.22 -6.78 -4.68
C SER A 70 -12.51 -6.19 -4.14
N ASP A 71 -12.58 -5.90 -2.83
CA ASP A 71 -13.74 -5.26 -2.23
C ASP A 71 -13.68 -3.75 -2.37
N VAL A 72 -14.83 -3.13 -2.60
CA VAL A 72 -14.96 -1.67 -2.63
C VAL A 72 -14.84 -1.12 -1.20
N LYS A 73 -13.83 -0.30 -0.96
CA LYS A 73 -13.54 0.33 0.33
C LYS A 73 -14.14 1.73 0.45
N ALA A 74 -14.25 2.45 -0.67
CA ALA A 74 -14.89 3.77 -0.71
C ALA A 74 -15.48 4.05 -2.10
N TRP A 75 -16.54 4.88 -2.12
CA TRP A 75 -17.22 5.34 -3.33
C TRP A 75 -17.38 6.85 -3.30
N PHE A 76 -16.96 7.51 -4.38
CA PHE A 76 -17.03 8.96 -4.53
C PHE A 76 -17.83 9.33 -5.80
N PRO A 77 -18.87 10.18 -5.66
CA PRO A 77 -19.67 10.63 -6.81
C PRO A 77 -18.98 11.75 -7.62
N SER A 78 -17.82 12.23 -7.17
CA SER A 78 -17.02 13.25 -7.84
C SER A 78 -15.52 12.93 -7.72
N PRO A 79 -14.66 13.46 -8.62
CA PRO A 79 -13.22 13.32 -8.45
C PRO A 79 -12.74 13.95 -7.14
N MET A 80 -11.74 13.34 -6.51
CA MET A 80 -11.05 13.92 -5.36
C MET A 80 -9.85 14.78 -5.81
N TRP A 81 -9.66 15.92 -5.15
CA TRP A 81 -8.59 16.87 -5.49
C TRP A 81 -7.25 16.61 -4.80
N SER A 82 -7.21 15.80 -3.73
CA SER A 82 -5.98 15.47 -3.01
C SER A 82 -5.77 13.96 -2.86
N LEU A 83 -4.52 13.54 -3.11
CA LEU A 83 -4.03 12.19 -2.85
C LEU A 83 -3.87 11.92 -1.34
N ASP A 84 -3.79 12.95 -0.49
CA ASP A 84 -3.61 12.79 0.96
C ASP A 84 -4.76 11.96 1.57
N ASN A 85 -5.99 12.27 1.18
CA ASN A 85 -7.17 11.52 1.61
C ASN A 85 -7.15 10.04 1.17
N ILE A 86 -6.55 9.74 0.03
CA ILE A 86 -6.39 8.37 -0.45
C ILE A 86 -5.33 7.66 0.39
N TYR A 87 -4.22 8.34 0.71
CA TYR A 87 -3.17 7.82 1.56
C TYR A 87 -3.64 7.55 2.98
N ASP A 88 -4.40 8.46 3.57
CA ASP A 88 -4.99 8.28 4.91
C ASP A 88 -5.94 7.08 4.93
N LEU A 89 -6.76 6.93 3.89
CA LEU A 89 -7.63 5.76 3.77
C LEU A 89 -6.82 4.46 3.67
N VAL A 90 -5.79 4.42 2.81
CA VAL A 90 -4.91 3.25 2.65
C VAL A 90 -4.23 2.90 3.96
N ASP A 91 -3.74 3.91 4.69
CA ASP A 91 -3.05 3.73 5.96
C ASP A 91 -4.00 3.27 7.09
N SER A 92 -5.29 3.62 6.99
CA SER A 92 -6.31 3.15 7.93
C SER A 92 -6.77 1.69 7.71
N MET A 93 -6.38 1.07 6.59
CA MET A 93 -6.82 -0.30 6.26
C MET A 93 -6.21 -1.33 7.22
N GLU A 94 -6.99 -2.33 7.62
CA GLU A 94 -6.56 -3.36 8.58
C GLU A 94 -5.26 -4.08 8.15
N LEU A 95 -5.16 -4.47 6.88
CA LEU A 95 -3.96 -5.10 6.33
C LEU A 95 -2.72 -4.21 6.49
N ARG A 96 -2.86 -2.89 6.33
CA ARG A 96 -1.76 -1.93 6.49
C ARG A 96 -1.37 -1.78 7.96
N LEU A 97 -2.34 -1.77 8.87
CA LEU A 97 -2.08 -1.79 10.31
C LEU A 97 -1.37 -3.08 10.77
N GLN A 98 -1.70 -4.23 10.18
CA GLN A 98 -1.03 -5.50 10.46
C GLN A 98 0.42 -5.50 9.93
N GLU A 99 0.64 -4.97 8.72
CA GLU A 99 1.97 -4.80 8.13
C GLU A 99 2.85 -3.91 9.01
N GLU A 100 2.34 -2.77 9.47
CA GLU A 100 3.06 -1.86 10.36
C GLU A 100 3.42 -2.53 11.70
N LYS A 101 2.48 -3.27 12.30
CA LYS A 101 2.73 -4.02 13.55
C LYS A 101 3.83 -5.08 13.37
N LEU A 102 3.83 -5.78 12.23
CA LEU A 102 4.83 -6.78 11.91
C LEU A 102 6.21 -6.13 11.72
N GLN A 103 6.29 -5.04 10.96
CA GLN A 103 7.54 -4.30 10.77
C GLN A 103 8.12 -3.79 12.09
N LYS A 104 7.28 -3.25 12.99
CA LYS A 104 7.69 -2.85 14.34
C LYS A 104 8.22 -4.03 15.15
N ARG A 105 7.54 -5.19 15.09
CA ARG A 105 8.00 -6.42 15.77
C ARG A 105 9.35 -6.89 15.23
N LEU A 106 9.58 -6.75 13.93
CA LEU A 106 10.82 -7.13 13.27
C LEU A 106 11.93 -6.07 13.38
N GLY A 107 11.68 -4.94 14.05
CA GLY A 107 12.65 -3.84 14.20
C GLY A 107 12.94 -3.08 12.90
N ILE A 108 12.09 -3.20 11.88
CA ILE A 108 12.22 -2.47 10.61
C ILE A 108 11.81 -1.02 10.85
N HIS A 109 12.74 -0.09 10.66
CA HIS A 109 12.48 1.35 10.73
C HIS A 109 12.80 2.03 9.40
N CYS A 110 12.04 3.07 9.06
CA CYS A 110 12.40 3.94 7.95
C CYS A 110 13.63 4.75 8.33
N PRO A 111 14.70 4.75 7.51
CA PRO A 111 15.83 5.62 7.76
C PRO A 111 15.34 7.06 7.87
N GLU A 112 15.73 7.75 8.93
CA GLU A 112 15.43 9.17 9.09
C GLU A 112 15.91 9.92 7.84
N ASP A 113 15.08 10.84 7.35
CA ASP A 113 15.41 11.76 6.25
C ASP A 113 16.52 12.69 6.72
N ARG A 114 17.76 12.18 6.74
CA ARG A 114 18.96 12.99 6.70
C ARG A 114 18.97 13.59 5.32
N GLY A 115 18.36 14.78 5.21
CA GLY A 115 18.20 15.50 3.95
C GLY A 115 19.45 15.40 3.09
N ARG A 116 19.25 15.06 1.82
CA ARG A 116 20.25 15.03 0.73
C ARG A 116 21.61 15.62 1.11
N GLY A 117 22.50 14.78 1.61
CA GLY A 117 23.86 15.16 1.97
C GLY A 117 24.73 13.93 2.12
N SER A 118 25.27 13.49 0.99
CA SER A 118 26.50 12.71 0.80
C SER A 118 26.87 11.57 1.77
N SER A 119 27.06 10.39 1.15
CA SER A 119 28.10 9.40 1.43
C SER A 119 27.86 8.29 2.48
N GLU A 120 28.11 7.07 1.99
CA GLU A 120 28.73 5.89 2.65
C GLU A 120 27.89 4.94 3.53
N VAL A 121 27.66 3.75 2.94
CA VAL A 121 27.89 2.37 3.46
C VAL A 121 27.58 2.06 4.93
N GLY A 122 26.73 1.05 5.16
CA GLY A 122 26.65 0.26 6.40
C GLY A 122 25.63 -0.87 6.27
N HIS A 123 26.04 -2.08 5.90
CA HIS A 123 26.31 -3.25 6.77
C HIS A 123 25.06 -3.79 7.48
N TYR A 124 24.44 -4.82 6.88
CA TYR A 124 23.41 -5.63 7.52
C TYR A 124 24.09 -6.57 8.52
N HIS A 125 23.77 -6.40 9.81
CA HIS A 125 24.20 -7.33 10.86
C HIS A 125 23.23 -8.51 10.94
N GLU A 126 23.82 -9.69 10.87
CA GLU A 126 23.30 -11.03 11.01
C GLU A 126 22.70 -11.25 12.42
N TYR A 127 21.54 -11.92 12.50
CA TYR A 127 20.84 -12.20 13.75
C TYR A 127 21.48 -13.42 14.44
N ASP A 128 21.96 -13.23 15.68
CA ASP A 128 22.32 -14.33 16.60
C ASP A 128 21.05 -15.04 17.09
N GLU A 129 20.99 -16.35 16.83
CA GLU A 129 20.11 -17.32 17.49
C GLU A 129 20.66 -17.65 18.90
N ASP A 130 19.72 -18.02 19.79
CA ASP A 130 19.94 -18.80 21.03
C ASP A 130 20.43 -18.09 22.31
N ARG A 131 19.47 -17.70 23.17
CA ARG A 131 19.53 -18.00 24.62
C ARG A 131 18.18 -17.77 25.32
N GLU A 132 17.34 -18.80 25.34
CA GLU A 132 16.36 -19.02 26.41
C GLU A 132 16.85 -20.12 27.35
N GLU A 133 16.36 -20.08 28.59
CA GLU A 133 16.54 -21.01 29.71
C GLU A 133 17.84 -20.89 30.54
N GLU A 134 17.70 -20.40 31.77
CA GLU A 134 17.46 -21.29 32.92
C GLU A 134 17.39 -20.45 34.21
N THR A 135 16.33 -20.69 34.97
CA THR A 135 15.89 -19.90 36.13
C THR A 135 16.01 -20.76 37.38
N TYR A 136 17.14 -20.74 38.11
CA TYR A 136 17.19 -21.31 39.46
C TYR A 136 18.24 -20.61 40.33
N LEU A 137 17.82 -19.59 41.08
CA LEU A 137 18.52 -19.13 42.28
C LEU A 137 17.74 -19.63 43.50
N HIS A 138 18.22 -20.71 44.11
CA HIS A 138 17.86 -21.05 45.48
C HIS A 138 19.08 -21.61 46.24
N HIS A 139 19.49 -20.83 47.23
CA HIS A 139 20.08 -21.19 48.52
C HIS A 139 20.73 -22.58 48.69
N GLN A 140 22.03 -22.60 49.02
CA GLN A 140 22.48 -23.21 50.28
C GLN A 140 23.84 -22.68 50.75
N SER A 141 23.93 -22.55 52.07
CA SER A 141 25.05 -22.07 52.88
C SER A 141 26.03 -23.19 53.24
N GLU A 142 27.19 -22.76 53.77
CA GLU A 142 28.21 -23.51 54.54
C GLU A 142 29.14 -24.41 53.68
N GLU A 143 30.46 -24.29 53.80
CA GLU A 143 31.31 -24.31 55.01
C GLU A 143 32.45 -23.27 55.01
#